data_AF-A0A8T4WFD2-F1
#
_entry.id   AF-A0A8T4WFD2-F1
#
_cell.length_a   1.000
_cell.length_b   1.000
_cell.length_c   1.000
_cell.angle_alpha   90.00
_cell.angle_beta   90.00
_cell.angle_gamma   90.00
#
_symmetry.space_group_name_H-M   'P 1'
#
loop_
_entity.id
_entity.type
_entity.pdbx_description
1 polymer ?
#
loop_
_entity_poly.entity_id
_entity_poly.type
_entity_poly.pdbx_seq_one_letter_code
_entity_poly.pdbx_strand_id
1 'polypeptide(L)'
;MLTSLIYTLLIYWTSKIRGRDETQHRIFKWTPIPLVLGISGISPYIGRFWLFGDLAFAAFAPILGFMIILNFTCHTELETNLYFSSFFIFLFTLSAGAILGIVRFFSDRYLNTTFLSSNYHLMNEILVLILFGILGMLIYIFYLNINSLINKDESIIEEAKSEFILSIKYFKSHFLKFLNLYFWNEKKRSLLISSKIFQIGILFFVFFNLVIENFWGFPVALISFILSVFTPIYSRFLNVKISPSFQFWISATLFLYSAGESLRFQQIFGWWNPFTHFIGGIIVGTLVIIYLFYLDDVFDNLNIPIIMIPILVLTFILSISVLWEVFEFLVDSFFGTSLQPSLQNTVYDMIANTIGAFFALL
;
A
#
# COMPACT_ATOMS: atom_id res chain seq x y z
N MET A 1 -17.47 1.90 13.77
CA MET A 1 -17.07 1.31 15.08
C MET A 1 -15.56 1.07 15.16
N LEU A 2 -14.95 0.55 14.09
CA LEU A 2 -13.51 0.28 14.04
C LEU A 2 -12.65 1.56 14.09
N THR A 3 -13.04 2.64 13.40
CA THR A 3 -12.34 3.94 13.40
C THR A 3 -12.43 4.65 14.74
N SER A 4 -13.61 4.62 15.39
CA SER A 4 -13.79 5.12 16.76
C SER A 4 -13.02 4.27 17.77
N LEU A 5 -12.92 2.96 17.57
CA LEU A 5 -12.11 2.07 18.42
C LEU A 5 -10.61 2.33 18.23
N ILE A 6 -10.14 2.47 16.99
CA ILE A 6 -8.74 2.83 16.67
C ILE A 6 -8.40 4.21 17.22
N TYR A 7 -9.28 5.21 17.10
CA TYR A 7 -9.11 6.53 17.70
C TYR A 7 -9.12 6.48 19.23
N THR A 8 -10.02 5.71 19.83
CA THR A 8 -10.07 5.52 21.30
C THR A 8 -8.85 4.77 21.80
N LEU A 9 -8.35 3.78 21.06
CA LEU A 9 -7.11 3.07 21.36
C LEU A 9 -5.90 3.99 21.18
N LEU A 10 -5.85 4.82 20.13
CA LEU A 10 -4.79 5.82 19.94
C LEU A 10 -4.80 6.87 21.05
N ILE A 11 -5.97 7.40 21.44
CA ILE A 11 -6.11 8.30 22.60
C ILE A 11 -5.74 7.59 23.89
N TYR A 12 -6.22 6.37 24.10
CA TYR A 12 -5.93 5.60 25.32
C TYR A 12 -4.44 5.32 25.45
N TRP A 13 -3.82 4.88 24.34
CA TRP A 13 -2.41 4.55 24.26
C TRP A 13 -1.54 5.80 24.44
N THR A 14 -1.91 6.91 23.80
CA THR A 14 -1.24 8.22 24.01
C THR A 14 -1.49 8.80 25.41
N SER A 15 -2.67 8.58 26.02
CA SER A 15 -2.98 9.05 27.38
C SER A 15 -2.25 8.28 28.49
N LYS A 16 -1.75 7.07 28.19
CA LYS A 16 -0.91 6.30 29.10
C LYS A 16 0.56 6.72 29.08
N ILE A 17 0.97 7.55 28.13
CA ILE A 17 2.31 8.15 28.07
C ILE A 17 2.38 9.24 29.13
N ARG A 18 2.87 8.88 30.31
CA ARG A 18 2.86 9.74 31.50
C ARG A 18 4.14 10.55 31.56
N GLY A 19 4.17 11.68 30.86
CA GLY A 19 5.21 12.68 30.98
C GLY A 19 5.27 13.60 29.75
N ARG A 20 5.10 14.91 30.00
CA ARG A 20 5.45 16.05 29.13
C ARG A 20 4.35 16.71 28.25
N ASP A 21 4.42 18.05 28.35
CA ASP A 21 3.86 19.18 27.60
C ASP A 21 2.35 19.34 27.33
N GLU A 22 1.79 20.39 27.95
CA GLU A 22 0.43 20.91 27.73
C GLU A 22 0.12 21.23 26.26
N THR A 23 1.13 21.44 25.42
CA THR A 23 1.03 21.73 23.99
C THR A 23 0.56 20.52 23.17
N GLN A 24 1.05 19.31 23.48
CA GLN A 24 0.55 18.08 22.84
C GLN A 24 -0.88 17.76 23.27
N HIS A 25 -1.21 18.06 24.53
CA HIS A 25 -2.56 17.90 25.05
C HIS A 25 -3.58 18.86 24.41
N ARG A 26 -3.12 20.03 23.92
CA ARG A 26 -3.96 20.99 23.18
C ARG A 26 -4.24 20.53 21.74
N ILE A 27 -3.28 19.99 21.00
CA ILE A 27 -3.50 19.54 19.60
C ILE A 27 -4.58 18.45 19.51
N PHE A 28 -4.59 17.51 20.47
CA PHE A 28 -5.57 16.41 20.51
C PHE A 28 -6.95 16.77 21.08
N LYS A 29 -7.05 17.87 21.85
CA LYS A 29 -8.33 18.35 22.40
C LYS A 29 -9.28 18.89 21.32
N TRP A 30 -8.77 19.22 20.13
CA TRP A 30 -9.52 19.90 19.07
C TRP A 30 -9.87 19.03 17.87
N THR A 31 -9.47 17.76 17.79
CA THR A 31 -10.03 16.81 16.79
C THR A 31 -11.44 16.42 17.23
N PRO A 32 -12.52 16.96 16.61
CA PRO A 32 -13.84 16.83 17.19
C PRO A 32 -14.30 15.38 17.10
N ILE A 33 -14.61 14.81 18.26
CA ILE A 33 -15.32 13.54 18.45
C ILE A 33 -16.53 13.37 17.49
N PRO A 34 -17.29 14.43 17.14
CA PRO A 34 -18.36 14.34 16.13
C PRO A 34 -17.88 13.98 14.70
N LEU A 35 -16.66 14.34 14.29
CA LEU A 35 -16.12 14.03 12.96
C LEU A 35 -15.76 12.53 12.83
N VAL A 36 -15.23 11.95 13.91
CA VAL A 36 -14.86 10.53 14.00
C VAL A 36 -16.11 9.63 14.03
N LEU A 37 -17.21 10.11 14.61
CA LEU A 37 -18.48 9.39 14.65
C LEU A 37 -19.19 9.39 13.29
N GLY A 38 -19.05 10.45 12.49
CA GLY A 38 -19.58 10.53 11.12
C GLY A 38 -18.96 9.52 10.15
N ILE A 39 -17.70 9.12 10.38
CA ILE A 39 -16.91 8.20 9.54
C ILE A 39 -17.19 6.71 9.86
N SER A 40 -17.95 6.43 10.92
CA SER A 40 -17.97 5.08 11.53
C SER A 40 -18.87 4.05 10.86
N GLY A 41 -19.64 4.41 9.83
CA GLY A 41 -20.54 3.49 9.11
C GLY A 41 -21.72 2.95 9.93
N ILE A 42 -22.01 3.50 11.13
CA ILE A 42 -23.07 2.98 12.03
C ILE A 42 -24.41 3.73 11.90
N SER A 43 -24.62 4.61 10.91
CA SER A 43 -25.94 5.28 10.82
C SER A 43 -26.77 4.86 9.61
N PRO A 44 -27.53 3.75 9.70
CA PRO A 44 -28.69 3.53 8.86
C PRO A 44 -29.78 4.63 9.01
N TYR A 45 -29.71 5.46 10.05
CA TYR A 45 -30.79 6.37 10.45
C TYR A 45 -30.60 7.84 10.03
N ILE A 46 -29.45 8.22 9.45
CA ILE A 46 -29.17 9.60 9.05
C ILE A 46 -28.92 9.66 7.55
N GLY A 47 -29.96 9.40 6.76
CA GLY A 47 -29.94 9.32 5.30
C GLY A 47 -29.70 10.64 4.52
N ARG A 48 -29.10 11.67 5.13
CA ARG A 48 -28.79 12.95 4.45
C ARG A 48 -27.35 13.44 4.57
N PHE A 49 -26.48 12.75 5.31
CA PHE A 49 -25.06 13.12 5.47
C PHE A 49 -24.09 12.29 4.62
N TRP A 50 -24.61 11.54 3.66
CA TRP A 50 -23.88 10.56 2.86
C TRP A 50 -22.73 11.17 2.03
N LEU A 51 -22.99 12.26 1.29
CA LEU A 51 -21.94 13.03 0.59
C LEU A 51 -20.86 13.57 1.54
N PHE A 52 -21.21 13.85 2.81
CA PHE A 52 -20.25 14.33 3.80
C PHE A 52 -19.44 13.19 4.42
N GLY A 53 -19.91 11.95 4.43
CA GLY A 53 -19.21 10.80 4.99
C GLY A 53 -17.95 10.44 4.19
N ASP A 54 -18.08 10.36 2.86
CA ASP A 54 -16.98 9.98 1.96
C ASP A 54 -15.94 11.10 1.86
N LEU A 55 -16.39 12.35 1.74
CA LEU A 55 -15.51 13.51 1.75
C LEU A 55 -14.82 13.71 3.11
N ALA A 56 -15.51 13.46 4.23
CA ALA A 56 -14.90 13.54 5.55
C ALA A 56 -13.86 12.44 5.74
N PHE A 57 -14.12 11.21 5.29
CA PHE A 57 -13.13 10.15 5.33
C PHE A 57 -11.91 10.49 4.44
N ALA A 58 -12.15 10.97 3.22
CA ALA A 58 -11.09 11.36 2.30
C ALA A 58 -10.22 12.49 2.87
N ALA A 59 -10.81 13.46 3.59
CA ALA A 59 -10.07 14.50 4.30
C ALA A 59 -9.33 13.97 5.54
N PHE A 60 -9.90 13.00 6.25
CA PHE A 60 -9.35 12.48 7.51
C PHE A 60 -8.20 11.50 7.31
N ALA A 61 -8.27 10.63 6.31
CA ALA A 61 -7.25 9.63 6.02
C ALA A 61 -5.81 10.19 5.91
N PRO A 62 -5.54 11.28 5.15
CA PRO A 62 -4.21 11.88 5.10
C PRO A 62 -3.79 12.52 6.43
N ILE A 63 -4.74 13.05 7.22
CA ILE A 63 -4.45 13.59 8.56
C ILE A 63 -3.99 12.46 9.49
N LEU A 64 -4.64 11.30 9.44
CA LEU A 64 -4.24 10.14 10.21
C LEU A 64 -2.84 9.64 9.78
N GLY A 65 -2.58 9.57 8.47
CA GLY A 65 -1.25 9.25 7.95
C GLY A 65 -0.18 10.22 8.45
N PHE A 66 -0.49 11.51 8.47
CA PHE A 66 0.37 12.55 9.03
C PHE A 66 0.64 12.34 10.53
N MET A 67 -0.39 12.03 11.31
CA MET A 67 -0.23 11.76 12.74
C MET A 67 0.64 10.52 13.01
N ILE A 68 0.52 9.47 12.18
CA ILE A 68 1.36 8.28 12.26
C ILE A 68 2.82 8.65 12.00
N ILE A 69 3.10 9.43 10.95
CA ILE A 69 4.46 9.88 10.62
C ILE A 69 5.04 10.78 11.71
N LEU A 70 4.25 11.71 12.26
CA LEU A 70 4.69 12.55 13.38
C LEU A 70 5.03 11.70 14.59
N ASN A 71 4.15 10.77 14.96
CA ASN A 71 4.38 9.86 16.08
C ASN A 71 5.66 9.03 15.85
N PHE A 72 5.83 8.51 14.64
CA PHE A 72 7.00 7.73 14.27
C PHE A 72 8.30 8.56 14.32
N THR A 73 8.27 9.80 13.84
CA THR A 73 9.43 10.72 13.84
C THR A 73 9.78 11.19 15.26
N CYS A 74 8.80 11.32 16.16
CA CYS A 74 9.03 11.68 17.56
C CYS A 74 9.61 10.54 18.41
N HIS A 75 9.32 9.28 18.06
CA HIS A 75 9.65 8.12 18.91
C HIS A 75 10.68 7.15 18.28
N THR A 76 11.15 7.43 17.08
CA THR A 76 12.22 6.65 16.43
C THR A 76 13.36 7.59 16.00
N GLU A 77 14.58 7.06 15.90
CA GLU A 77 15.70 7.81 15.31
C GLU A 77 15.56 8.00 13.79
N LEU A 78 14.46 7.53 13.19
CA LEU A 78 14.22 7.65 11.77
C LEU A 78 13.99 9.13 11.45
N GLU A 79 15.04 9.80 10.97
CA GLU A 79 14.91 11.07 10.28
C GLU A 79 14.15 10.80 8.99
N THR A 80 12.82 10.86 9.08
CA THR A 80 11.99 10.64 7.92
C THR A 80 12.29 11.76 6.92
N ASN A 81 12.91 11.40 5.79
CA ASN A 81 13.12 12.36 4.73
C ASN A 81 11.75 12.87 4.25
N LEU A 82 11.63 14.17 4.02
CA LEU A 82 10.46 14.86 3.44
C LEU A 82 9.75 14.02 2.37
N TYR A 83 10.51 13.44 1.45
CA TYR A 83 9.97 12.64 0.35
C TYR A 83 9.33 11.33 0.83
N PHE A 84 9.94 10.64 1.79
CA PHE A 84 9.39 9.39 2.33
C PHE A 84 8.10 9.64 3.11
N SER A 85 8.11 10.63 4.01
CA SER A 85 6.94 10.95 4.85
C SER A 85 5.75 11.45 4.05
N SER A 86 6.00 12.36 3.11
CA SER A 86 4.96 12.89 2.24
C SER A 86 4.35 11.78 1.37
N PHE A 87 5.20 10.91 0.81
CA PHE A 87 4.75 9.76 0.02
C PHE A 87 4.02 8.72 0.87
N PHE A 88 4.44 8.47 2.11
CA PHE A 88 3.73 7.59 3.03
C PHE A 88 2.32 8.08 3.33
N ILE A 89 2.11 9.39 3.54
CA ILE A 89 0.77 9.97 3.75
C ILE A 89 -0.15 9.66 2.56
N PHE A 90 0.37 9.81 1.35
CA PHE A 90 -0.35 9.46 0.14
C PHE A 90 -0.72 7.97 0.09
N LEU A 91 0.26 7.07 0.28
CA LEU A 91 0.01 5.63 0.30
C LEU A 91 -0.98 5.23 1.42
N PHE A 92 -0.77 5.71 2.64
CA PHE A 92 -1.67 5.45 3.76
C PHE A 92 -3.12 5.83 3.44
N THR A 93 -3.33 6.96 2.75
CA THR A 93 -4.66 7.39 2.31
C THR A 93 -5.30 6.39 1.35
N LEU A 94 -4.55 5.90 0.37
CA LEU A 94 -5.03 4.87 -0.58
C LEU A 94 -5.33 3.55 0.12
N SER A 95 -4.43 3.10 0.99
CA SER A 95 -4.61 1.88 1.78
C SER A 95 -5.85 1.95 2.66
N ALA A 96 -6.10 3.10 3.30
CA ALA A 96 -7.31 3.31 4.11
C ALA A 96 -8.57 3.23 3.24
N GLY A 97 -8.52 3.79 2.02
CA GLY A 97 -9.54 3.65 0.99
C GLY A 97 -9.86 2.20 0.63
N ALA A 98 -8.82 1.41 0.36
CA ALA A 98 -8.95 -0.01 0.04
C ALA A 98 -9.67 -0.78 1.16
N ILE A 99 -9.23 -0.59 2.40
CA ILE A 99 -9.82 -1.23 3.58
C ILE A 99 -11.28 -0.83 3.72
N LEU A 100 -11.60 0.46 3.58
CA LEU A 100 -12.98 0.94 3.66
C LEU A 100 -13.85 0.33 2.57
N GLY A 101 -13.36 0.26 1.33
CA GLY A 101 -14.05 -0.38 0.20
C GLY A 101 -14.35 -1.85 0.46
N ILE A 102 -13.37 -2.62 0.95
CA ILE A 102 -13.55 -4.03 1.33
C ILE A 102 -14.59 -4.16 2.45
N VAL A 103 -14.49 -3.35 3.51
CA VAL A 103 -15.42 -3.38 4.64
C VAL A 103 -16.85 -3.04 4.19
N ARG A 104 -17.02 -2.04 3.32
CA ARG A 104 -18.32 -1.66 2.75
C ARG A 104 -18.91 -2.77 1.90
N PHE A 105 -18.10 -3.40 1.04
CA PHE A 105 -18.54 -4.53 0.23
C PHE A 105 -19.08 -5.69 1.08
N PHE A 106 -18.37 -6.06 2.15
CA PHE A 106 -18.84 -7.07 3.09
C PHE A 106 -20.07 -6.60 3.87
N SER A 107 -20.12 -5.34 4.29
CA SER A 107 -21.28 -4.78 4.98
C SER A 107 -22.53 -4.87 4.10
N ASP A 108 -22.45 -4.54 2.82
CA ASP A 108 -23.60 -4.59 1.92
C ASP A 108 -24.10 -6.01 1.72
N ARG A 109 -23.18 -6.97 1.69
CA ARG A 109 -23.50 -8.39 1.48
C ARG A 109 -24.06 -9.09 2.73
N TYR A 110 -23.59 -8.73 3.92
CA TYR A 110 -23.89 -9.48 5.15
C TYR A 110 -24.69 -8.69 6.19
N LEU A 111 -24.70 -7.36 6.11
CA LEU A 111 -25.35 -6.46 7.06
C LEU A 111 -26.51 -5.67 6.44
N ASN A 112 -26.92 -6.00 5.21
CA ASN A 112 -28.00 -5.33 4.46
C ASN A 112 -27.81 -3.81 4.33
N THR A 113 -26.56 -3.35 4.21
CA THR A 113 -26.27 -1.95 3.90
C THR A 113 -26.23 -1.73 2.38
N THR A 114 -26.17 -0.48 1.95
CA THR A 114 -26.16 -0.11 0.52
C THR A 114 -25.04 0.88 0.23
N PHE A 115 -23.84 0.62 0.76
CA PHE A 115 -22.74 1.56 0.69
C PHE A 115 -22.16 1.68 -0.72
N LEU A 116 -21.92 0.55 -1.39
CA LEU A 116 -21.34 0.45 -2.72
C LEU A 116 -22.38 -0.07 -3.71
N SER A 117 -22.88 0.81 -4.55
CA SER A 117 -23.89 0.47 -5.56
C SER A 117 -23.32 -0.20 -6.80
N SER A 118 -22.04 0.03 -7.13
CA SER A 118 -21.40 -0.48 -8.35
C SER A 118 -19.87 -0.38 -8.27
N ASN A 119 -19.16 -1.04 -9.20
CA ASN A 119 -17.71 -0.88 -9.34
C ASN A 119 -17.34 0.59 -9.64
N TYR A 120 -18.11 1.24 -10.51
CA TYR A 120 -17.95 2.66 -10.83
C TYR A 120 -18.05 3.58 -9.59
N HIS A 121 -18.95 3.25 -8.65
CA HIS A 121 -19.05 3.99 -7.39
C HIS A 121 -17.75 3.85 -6.57
N LEU A 122 -17.28 2.61 -6.35
CA LEU A 122 -16.03 2.36 -5.63
C LEU A 122 -14.82 3.08 -6.28
N MET A 123 -14.70 3.02 -7.60
CA MET A 123 -13.58 3.65 -8.32
C MET A 123 -13.61 5.18 -8.19
N ASN A 124 -14.78 5.81 -8.23
CA ASN A 124 -14.88 7.27 -8.02
C ASN A 124 -14.50 7.68 -6.59
N GLU A 125 -14.88 6.91 -5.57
CA GLU A 125 -14.45 7.19 -4.19
C GLU A 125 -12.92 7.10 -4.08
N ILE A 126 -12.30 6.11 -4.72
CA ILE A 126 -10.86 5.95 -4.78
C ILE A 126 -10.18 7.11 -5.52
N LEU A 127 -10.73 7.58 -6.64
CA LEU A 127 -10.20 8.74 -7.37
C LEU A 127 -10.23 10.01 -6.51
N VAL A 128 -11.30 10.21 -5.72
CA VAL A 128 -11.36 11.30 -4.74
C VAL A 128 -10.28 11.11 -3.68
N LEU A 129 -10.08 9.90 -3.16
CA LEU A 129 -9.01 9.61 -2.19
C LEU A 129 -7.60 9.85 -2.74
N ILE A 130 -7.35 9.60 -4.03
CA ILE A 130 -6.08 9.97 -4.68
C ILE A 130 -5.87 11.48 -4.60
N LEU A 131 -6.89 12.28 -4.93
CA LEU A 131 -6.80 13.75 -4.87
C LEU A 131 -6.52 14.24 -3.44
N PHE A 132 -7.24 13.70 -2.46
CA PHE A 132 -7.04 14.05 -1.05
C PHE A 132 -5.70 13.57 -0.50
N GLY A 133 -5.21 12.41 -0.94
CA GLY A 133 -3.88 11.90 -0.60
C GLY A 133 -2.78 12.82 -1.14
N ILE A 134 -2.90 13.28 -2.38
CA ILE A 134 -1.97 14.27 -2.99
C ILE A 134 -2.04 15.59 -2.23
N LEU A 135 -3.25 16.07 -1.91
CA LEU A 135 -3.42 17.30 -1.12
C LEU A 135 -2.77 17.17 0.27
N GLY A 136 -2.97 16.05 0.95
CA GLY A 136 -2.33 15.75 2.24
C GLY A 136 -0.80 15.73 2.15
N MET A 137 -0.26 15.11 1.10
CA MET A 137 1.17 15.10 0.78
C MET A 137 1.72 16.53 0.62
N LEU A 138 1.03 17.39 -0.13
CA LEU A 138 1.43 18.78 -0.36
C LEU A 138 1.34 19.64 0.90
N ILE A 139 0.28 19.48 1.70
CA ILE A 139 0.10 20.15 2.99
C ILE A 139 1.24 19.77 3.95
N TYR A 140 1.63 18.50 3.98
CA TYR A 140 2.75 18.05 4.80
C TYR A 140 4.07 18.70 4.39
N ILE A 141 4.35 18.75 3.09
CA ILE A 141 5.55 19.40 2.57
C ILE A 141 5.57 20.88 2.95
N PHE A 142 4.43 21.57 2.83
CA PHE A 142 4.28 22.96 3.23
C PHE A 142 4.48 23.16 4.75
N TYR A 143 3.91 22.27 5.58
CA TYR A 143 4.08 22.29 7.03
C TYR A 143 5.55 22.19 7.45
N LEU A 144 6.32 21.27 6.86
CA LEU A 144 7.74 21.11 7.18
C LEU A 144 8.59 22.28 6.69
N ASN A 145 8.27 22.85 5.53
CA ASN A 145 8.97 24.04 5.02
C ASN A 145 8.80 25.26 5.94
N ILE A 146 7.67 25.38 6.64
CA ILE A 146 7.43 26.46 7.61
C ILE A 146 8.07 26.17 8.96
N ASN A 147 8.01 24.92 9.42
CA ASN A 147 8.40 24.52 10.78
C ASN A 147 9.79 23.88 10.85
N SER A 148 10.74 24.28 10.00
CA SER A 148 12.13 23.78 9.97
C SER A 148 12.95 24.08 11.25
N LEU A 149 12.29 24.35 12.38
CA LEU A 149 12.85 24.81 13.66
C LEU A 149 12.28 24.03 14.87
N ILE A 150 11.76 22.82 14.70
CA ILE A 150 11.48 21.97 15.86
C ILE A 150 12.79 21.28 16.26
N ASN A 151 13.51 21.88 17.21
CA ASN A 151 14.66 21.25 17.87
C ASN A 151 14.19 19.92 18.47
N LYS A 152 14.76 18.81 18.00
CA LYS A 152 14.57 17.50 18.64
C LYS A 152 15.21 17.55 20.03
N ASP A 153 14.41 17.36 21.06
CA ASP A 153 14.89 17.27 22.44
C ASP A 153 15.49 15.86 22.65
N GLU A 154 16.82 15.77 22.74
CA GLU A 154 17.58 14.51 22.83
C GLU A 154 17.11 13.61 23.98
N SER A 155 16.53 14.20 25.04
CA SER A 155 16.03 13.50 26.22
C SER A 155 14.79 12.64 25.96
N ILE A 156 14.01 12.91 24.90
CA ILE A 156 12.81 12.13 24.52
C ILE A 156 13.20 10.85 23.75
N ILE A 157 14.33 10.89 23.03
CA ILE A 157 14.83 9.78 22.22
C ILE A 157 15.33 8.63 23.12
N GLU A 158 15.94 8.94 24.26
CA GLU A 158 16.43 7.92 25.21
C GLU A 158 15.30 7.16 25.93
N GLU A 159 14.18 7.81 26.24
CA GLU A 159 13.05 7.17 26.93
C GLU A 159 12.29 6.22 25.99
N ALA A 160 12.07 6.63 24.73
CA ALA A 160 11.45 5.81 23.68
C ALA A 160 12.26 4.55 23.32
N LYS A 161 13.59 4.60 23.45
CA LYS A 161 14.47 3.43 23.27
C LYS A 161 14.16 2.28 24.23
N SER A 162 13.61 2.57 25.42
CA SER A 162 13.43 1.57 26.48
C SER A 162 12.12 0.78 26.38
N GLU A 163 11.06 1.35 25.79
CA GLU A 163 9.71 0.74 25.78
C GLU A 163 9.41 -0.15 24.57
N PHE A 164 10.21 -0.10 23.49
CA PHE A 164 9.88 -0.80 22.23
C PHE A 164 10.94 -1.77 21.70
N ILE A 165 11.63 -2.49 22.60
CA ILE A 165 12.68 -3.45 22.21
C ILE A 165 12.09 -4.82 21.86
N LEU A 166 11.45 -4.89 20.69
CA LEU A 166 11.41 -6.11 19.88
C LEU A 166 12.13 -5.77 18.58
N SER A 167 13.45 -5.99 18.57
CA SER A 167 14.32 -5.52 17.50
C SER A 167 13.94 -6.15 16.14
N ILE A 168 13.88 -5.32 15.10
CA ILE A 168 13.82 -5.75 13.71
C ILE A 168 14.92 -6.77 13.40
N LYS A 169 16.06 -6.72 14.10
CA LYS A 169 17.16 -7.72 14.03
C LYS A 169 16.69 -9.16 14.26
N TYR A 170 15.76 -9.41 15.19
CA TYR A 170 15.22 -10.75 15.44
C TYR A 170 14.36 -11.24 14.27
N PHE A 171 13.44 -10.39 13.80
CA PHE A 171 12.59 -10.64 12.64
C PHE A 171 13.43 -10.84 11.37
N LYS A 172 14.43 -9.99 11.17
CA LYS A 172 15.41 -10.04 10.07
C LYS A 172 16.15 -11.36 10.03
N SER A 173 16.64 -11.89 11.16
CA SER A 173 17.34 -13.18 11.16
C SER A 173 16.44 -14.36 10.76
N HIS A 174 15.17 -14.36 11.18
CA HIS A 174 14.20 -15.40 10.82
C HIS A 174 13.77 -15.27 9.34
N PHE A 175 13.46 -14.05 8.91
CA PHE A 175 13.06 -13.77 7.54
C PHE A 175 14.19 -14.03 6.53
N LEU A 176 15.43 -13.65 6.86
CA LEU A 176 16.58 -13.93 6.00
C LEU A 176 16.87 -15.43 5.89
N LYS A 177 16.61 -16.23 6.92
CA LYS A 177 16.68 -17.70 6.81
C LYS A 177 15.64 -18.23 5.82
N PHE A 178 14.39 -17.76 5.91
CA PHE A 178 13.34 -18.12 4.96
C PHE A 178 13.67 -17.67 3.53
N LEU A 179 14.11 -16.43 3.34
CA LEU A 179 14.57 -15.93 2.04
C LEU A 179 15.74 -16.75 1.52
N ASN A 180 16.74 -17.07 2.33
CA ASN A 180 17.88 -17.92 1.89
C ASN A 180 17.45 -19.32 1.43
N LEU A 181 16.39 -19.88 2.00
CA LEU A 181 15.84 -21.16 1.59
C LEU A 181 15.12 -21.10 0.23
N TYR A 182 14.36 -20.03 -0.04
CA TYR A 182 13.43 -19.99 -1.18
C TYR A 182 13.74 -18.92 -2.25
N PHE A 183 14.32 -17.79 -1.88
CA PHE A 183 14.48 -16.61 -2.71
C PHE A 183 15.92 -16.13 -2.91
N TRP A 184 16.85 -16.33 -1.97
CA TRP A 184 18.19 -15.77 -2.07
C TRP A 184 19.17 -16.80 -2.63
N ASN A 185 19.33 -16.81 -3.96
CA ASN A 185 20.35 -17.60 -4.63
C ASN A 185 21.15 -16.69 -5.57
N GLU A 186 22.09 -15.94 -5.00
CA GLU A 186 22.79 -14.83 -5.67
C GLU A 186 23.55 -15.23 -6.95
N LYS A 187 23.85 -16.51 -7.14
CA LYS A 187 24.76 -16.98 -8.20
C LYS A 187 24.08 -17.72 -9.35
N LYS A 188 22.75 -17.72 -9.43
CA LYS A 188 22.05 -18.42 -10.53
C LYS A 188 21.87 -17.52 -11.75
N ARG A 189 22.89 -17.51 -12.63
CA ARG A 189 22.80 -16.93 -13.99
C ARG A 189 21.53 -17.40 -14.74
N SER A 190 21.06 -18.61 -14.46
CA SER A 190 19.80 -19.14 -15.00
C SER A 190 18.58 -18.30 -14.65
N LEU A 191 18.47 -17.75 -13.43
CA LEU A 191 17.32 -16.91 -13.04
C LEU A 191 17.29 -15.58 -13.79
N LEU A 192 18.46 -14.98 -14.05
CA LEU A 192 18.56 -13.79 -14.89
C LEU A 192 18.18 -14.10 -16.34
N ILE A 193 18.63 -15.24 -16.88
CA ILE A 193 18.25 -15.68 -18.23
C ILE A 193 16.72 -15.90 -18.28
N SER A 194 16.13 -16.59 -17.30
CA SER A 194 14.69 -16.79 -17.22
C SER A 194 13.90 -15.48 -17.10
N SER A 195 14.38 -14.52 -16.30
CA SER A 195 13.79 -13.17 -16.24
C SER A 195 13.79 -12.50 -17.62
N LYS A 196 14.88 -12.61 -18.38
CA LYS A 196 14.95 -12.07 -19.75
C LYS A 196 14.01 -12.80 -20.71
N ILE A 197 13.85 -14.12 -20.57
CA ILE A 197 12.86 -14.88 -21.34
C ILE A 197 11.44 -14.37 -21.05
N PHE A 198 11.07 -14.17 -19.78
CA PHE A 198 9.77 -13.59 -19.44
C PHE A 198 9.59 -12.18 -19.99
N GLN A 199 10.61 -11.32 -19.90
CA GLN A 199 10.57 -9.97 -20.49
C GLN A 199 10.37 -9.99 -22.01
N ILE A 200 11.03 -10.91 -22.72
CA ILE A 200 10.82 -11.12 -24.15
C ILE A 200 9.40 -11.65 -24.41
N GLY A 201 8.88 -12.54 -23.56
CA GLY A 201 7.50 -13.02 -23.64
C GLY A 201 6.46 -11.91 -23.43
N ILE A 202 6.68 -11.00 -22.48
CA ILE A 202 5.83 -9.82 -22.27
C ILE A 202 5.91 -8.91 -23.51
N LEU A 203 7.11 -8.65 -24.02
CA LEU A 203 7.30 -7.84 -25.23
C LEU A 203 6.59 -8.47 -26.45
N PHE A 204 6.64 -9.79 -26.58
CA PHE A 204 5.85 -10.52 -27.56
C PHE A 204 4.35 -10.23 -27.38
N PHE A 205 3.81 -10.29 -26.15
CA PHE A 205 2.41 -9.94 -25.91
C PHE A 205 2.07 -8.48 -26.26
N VAL A 206 2.98 -7.53 -26.01
CA VAL A 206 2.80 -6.14 -26.45
C VAL A 206 2.57 -6.07 -27.97
N PHE A 207 3.46 -6.69 -28.76
CA PHE A 207 3.32 -6.69 -30.21
C PHE A 207 2.16 -7.54 -30.71
N PHE A 208 1.92 -8.71 -30.10
CA PHE A 208 0.81 -9.58 -30.41
C PHE A 208 -0.51 -8.83 -30.28
N ASN A 209 -0.77 -8.20 -29.13
CA ASN A 209 -2.01 -7.45 -28.90
C ASN A 209 -2.15 -6.25 -29.83
N LEU A 210 -1.05 -5.58 -30.19
CA LEU A 210 -1.10 -4.52 -31.21
C LEU A 210 -1.52 -5.05 -32.58
N VAL A 211 -0.98 -6.19 -33.00
CA VAL A 211 -1.27 -6.79 -34.33
C VAL A 211 -2.71 -7.27 -34.43
N ILE A 212 -3.27 -7.82 -33.34
CA ILE A 212 -4.66 -8.31 -33.31
C ILE A 212 -5.66 -7.26 -32.80
N GLU A 213 -5.22 -6.01 -32.61
CA GLU A 213 -6.02 -4.90 -32.08
C GLU A 213 -6.74 -5.23 -30.74
N ASN A 214 -6.08 -6.04 -29.90
CA ASN A 214 -6.62 -6.44 -28.59
C ASN A 214 -6.30 -5.40 -27.51
N PHE A 215 -7.16 -4.39 -27.39
CA PHE A 215 -7.04 -3.34 -26.37
C PHE A 215 -7.23 -3.81 -24.92
N TRP A 216 -7.63 -5.06 -24.69
CA TRP A 216 -7.69 -5.67 -23.35
C TRP A 216 -6.28 -6.02 -22.86
N GLY A 217 -5.56 -6.81 -23.66
CA GLY A 217 -4.21 -7.25 -23.32
C GLY A 217 -3.14 -6.19 -23.53
N PHE A 218 -3.31 -5.29 -24.52
CA PHE A 218 -2.25 -4.35 -24.89
C PHE A 218 -1.79 -3.43 -23.74
N PRO A 219 -2.68 -2.69 -23.03
CA PRO A 219 -2.27 -1.79 -21.96
C PRO A 219 -1.59 -2.54 -20.81
N VAL A 220 -2.13 -3.71 -20.44
CA VAL A 220 -1.60 -4.55 -19.36
C VAL A 220 -0.22 -5.11 -19.71
N ALA A 221 -0.03 -5.59 -20.95
CA ALA A 221 1.26 -6.06 -21.43
C ALA A 221 2.29 -4.91 -21.49
N LEU A 222 1.86 -3.71 -21.91
CA LEU A 222 2.74 -2.55 -22.01
C LEU A 222 3.23 -2.08 -20.64
N ILE A 223 2.34 -1.89 -19.67
CA ILE A 223 2.74 -1.49 -18.31
C ILE A 223 3.59 -2.58 -17.64
N SER A 224 3.25 -3.86 -17.86
CA SER A 224 4.03 -5.00 -17.39
C SER A 224 5.45 -5.00 -17.97
N PHE A 225 5.61 -4.70 -19.25
CA PHE A 225 6.92 -4.60 -19.87
C PHE A 225 7.74 -3.47 -19.24
N ILE A 226 7.15 -2.28 -19.12
CA ILE A 226 7.79 -1.11 -18.52
C ILE A 226 8.25 -1.43 -17.10
N LEU A 227 7.39 -1.98 -16.24
CA LEU A 227 7.73 -2.31 -14.85
C LEU A 227 8.81 -3.39 -14.75
N SER A 228 8.75 -4.42 -15.62
CA SER A 228 9.72 -5.52 -15.62
C SER A 228 11.14 -5.05 -15.99
N VAL A 229 11.25 -4.05 -16.87
CA VAL A 229 12.51 -3.49 -17.35
C VAL A 229 12.98 -2.31 -16.49
N PHE A 230 12.05 -1.55 -15.91
CA PHE A 230 12.35 -0.44 -15.00
C PHE A 230 13.21 -0.90 -13.83
N THR A 231 12.83 -2.01 -13.19
CA THR A 231 13.52 -2.55 -12.01
C THR A 231 15.04 -2.76 -12.22
N PRO A 232 15.50 -3.54 -13.22
CA PRO A 232 16.93 -3.74 -13.46
C PRO A 232 17.66 -2.52 -14.05
N ILE A 233 16.95 -1.59 -14.70
CA ILE A 233 17.56 -0.34 -15.19
C ILE A 233 17.80 0.62 -14.03
N TYR A 234 16.77 0.85 -13.21
CA TYR A 234 16.82 1.78 -12.08
C TYR A 234 17.82 1.32 -11.02
N SER A 235 17.94 0.01 -10.81
CA SER A 235 18.95 -0.53 -9.88
C SER A 235 20.38 -0.21 -10.30
N ARG A 236 20.66 -0.18 -11.61
CA ARG A 236 21.99 0.23 -12.13
C ARG A 236 22.23 1.71 -11.91
N PHE A 237 21.21 2.56 -12.11
CA PHE A 237 21.31 3.99 -11.84
C PHE A 237 21.59 4.29 -10.36
N LEU A 238 20.99 3.53 -9.45
CA LEU A 238 21.20 3.68 -8.00
C LEU A 238 22.43 2.94 -7.46
N ASN A 239 23.20 2.23 -8.30
CA ASN A 239 24.28 1.33 -7.88
C ASN A 239 23.83 0.27 -6.85
N VAL A 240 22.55 -0.11 -6.85
CA VAL A 240 21.98 -1.14 -5.97
C VAL A 240 21.91 -2.47 -6.74
N LYS A 241 22.43 -3.54 -6.14
CA LYS A 241 22.33 -4.89 -6.71
C LYS A 241 21.00 -5.53 -6.31
N ILE A 242 20.12 -5.74 -7.29
CA ILE A 242 18.90 -6.54 -7.09
C ILE A 242 19.25 -8.01 -7.31
N SER A 243 18.90 -8.86 -6.34
CA SER A 243 19.12 -10.31 -6.43
C SER A 243 18.42 -10.91 -7.66
N PRO A 244 19.06 -11.84 -8.39
CA PRO A 244 18.49 -12.49 -9.58
C PRO A 244 17.09 -13.06 -9.39
N SER A 245 16.79 -13.59 -8.21
CA SER A 245 15.49 -14.16 -7.92
C SER A 245 14.38 -13.12 -7.86
N PHE A 246 14.66 -11.90 -7.38
CA PHE A 246 13.66 -10.82 -7.40
C PHE A 246 13.33 -10.42 -8.82
N GLN A 247 14.35 -10.25 -9.66
CA GLN A 247 14.13 -9.94 -11.08
C GLN A 247 13.31 -11.05 -11.76
N PHE A 248 13.61 -12.31 -11.44
CA PHE A 248 12.85 -13.47 -11.90
C PHE A 248 11.38 -13.39 -11.48
N TRP A 249 11.08 -13.29 -10.18
CA TRP A 249 9.71 -13.31 -9.68
C TRP A 249 8.89 -12.12 -10.17
N ILE A 250 9.46 -10.90 -10.18
CA ILE A 250 8.80 -9.73 -10.76
C ILE A 250 8.47 -9.96 -12.23
N SER A 251 9.45 -10.42 -13.03
CA SER A 251 9.23 -10.65 -14.46
C SER A 251 8.24 -11.79 -14.72
N ALA A 252 8.28 -12.85 -13.91
CA ALA A 252 7.37 -13.99 -14.01
C ALA A 252 5.92 -13.57 -13.72
N THR A 253 5.69 -12.80 -12.65
CA THR A 253 4.35 -12.35 -12.29
C THR A 253 3.78 -11.38 -13.32
N LEU A 254 4.56 -10.41 -13.78
CA LEU A 254 4.15 -9.50 -14.85
C LEU A 254 3.90 -10.23 -16.18
N PHE A 255 4.64 -11.31 -16.44
CA PHE A 255 4.37 -12.20 -17.57
C PHE A 255 3.04 -12.94 -17.40
N LEU A 256 2.71 -13.46 -16.21
CA LEU A 256 1.43 -14.12 -15.96
C LEU A 256 0.24 -13.16 -16.12
N TYR A 257 0.36 -11.91 -15.64
CA TYR A 257 -0.63 -10.85 -15.88
C TYR A 257 -0.82 -10.58 -17.38
N SER A 258 0.29 -10.35 -18.09
CA SER A 258 0.26 -10.08 -19.53
C SER A 258 -0.34 -11.24 -20.31
N ALA A 259 0.05 -12.47 -19.99
CA ALA A 259 -0.49 -13.68 -20.62
C ALA A 259 -1.98 -13.84 -20.34
N GLY A 260 -2.41 -13.57 -19.10
CA GLY A 260 -3.81 -13.66 -18.68
C GLY A 260 -4.72 -12.84 -19.57
N GLU A 261 -4.42 -11.55 -19.69
CA GLU A 261 -5.23 -10.60 -20.45
C GLU A 261 -5.09 -10.76 -21.97
N SER A 262 -3.88 -11.08 -22.43
CA SER A 262 -3.63 -11.26 -23.87
C SER A 262 -4.32 -12.50 -24.43
N LEU A 263 -4.39 -13.57 -23.62
CA LEU A 263 -4.93 -14.87 -24.02
C LEU A 263 -6.33 -15.14 -23.45
N ARG A 264 -6.93 -14.16 -22.77
CA ARG A 264 -8.28 -14.27 -22.20
C ARG A 264 -8.42 -15.39 -21.14
N PHE A 265 -7.35 -15.64 -20.39
CA PHE A 265 -7.37 -16.68 -19.36
C PHE A 265 -8.31 -16.32 -18.21
N GLN A 266 -8.53 -15.04 -17.88
CA GLN A 266 -9.51 -14.69 -16.85
C GLN A 266 -10.93 -15.13 -17.22
N GLN A 267 -11.30 -15.07 -18.51
CA GLN A 267 -12.64 -15.50 -18.93
C GLN A 267 -12.76 -17.04 -18.98
N ILE A 268 -11.65 -17.75 -19.15
CA ILE A 268 -11.62 -19.23 -19.22
C ILE A 268 -11.48 -19.84 -17.82
N PHE A 269 -10.64 -19.25 -16.98
CA PHE A 269 -10.27 -19.72 -15.66
C PHE A 269 -10.54 -18.62 -14.63
N GLY A 270 -11.71 -18.66 -13.99
CA GLY A 270 -12.13 -17.62 -13.02
C GLY A 270 -11.23 -17.47 -11.79
N TRP A 271 -10.31 -18.41 -11.55
CA TRP A 271 -9.30 -18.31 -10.48
C TRP A 271 -8.01 -17.62 -10.94
N TRP A 272 -7.82 -17.36 -12.23
CA TRP A 272 -6.57 -16.81 -12.76
C TRP A 272 -6.29 -15.41 -12.22
N ASN A 273 -7.29 -14.51 -12.24
CA ASN A 273 -7.12 -13.13 -11.76
C ASN A 273 -6.75 -13.09 -10.27
N PRO A 274 -7.54 -13.67 -9.36
CA PRO A 274 -7.19 -13.63 -7.95
C PRO A 274 -5.85 -14.32 -7.66
N PHE A 275 -5.47 -15.31 -8.46
CA PHE A 275 -4.18 -15.97 -8.34
C PHE A 275 -2.99 -15.06 -8.72
N THR A 276 -3.09 -14.31 -9.82
CA THR A 276 -2.05 -13.35 -10.20
C THR A 276 -1.94 -12.21 -9.19
N HIS A 277 -3.06 -11.74 -8.64
CA HIS A 277 -3.10 -10.77 -7.53
C HIS A 277 -2.49 -11.33 -6.24
N PHE A 278 -2.77 -12.59 -5.89
CA PHE A 278 -2.15 -13.23 -4.74
C PHE A 278 -0.62 -13.30 -4.86
N ILE A 279 -0.08 -13.72 -6.02
CA ILE A 279 1.36 -13.75 -6.25
C ILE A 279 1.94 -12.32 -6.25
N GLY A 280 1.24 -11.36 -6.85
CA GLY A 280 1.60 -9.94 -6.81
C GLY A 280 1.76 -9.43 -5.38
N GLY A 281 0.78 -9.72 -4.52
CA GLY A 281 0.80 -9.39 -3.09
C GLY A 281 2.03 -9.96 -2.36
N ILE A 282 2.39 -11.23 -2.61
CA ILE A 282 3.59 -11.84 -2.02
C ILE A 282 4.85 -11.09 -2.44
N ILE A 283 4.99 -10.80 -3.73
CA ILE A 283 6.20 -10.16 -4.26
C ILE A 283 6.33 -8.74 -3.76
N VAL A 284 5.26 -7.95 -3.84
CA VAL A 284 5.27 -6.56 -3.35
C VAL A 284 5.53 -6.53 -1.85
N GLY A 285 4.90 -7.42 -1.07
CA GLY A 285 5.18 -7.49 0.37
C GLY A 285 6.60 -7.87 0.71
N THR A 286 7.16 -8.84 -0.01
CA THR A 286 8.57 -9.22 0.15
C THR A 286 9.51 -8.06 -0.19
N LEU A 287 9.20 -7.30 -1.25
CA LEU A 287 9.96 -6.10 -1.62
C LEU A 287 9.93 -5.02 -0.54
N VAL A 288 8.77 -4.79 0.07
CA VAL A 288 8.64 -3.82 1.18
C VAL A 288 9.46 -4.28 2.38
N ILE A 289 9.40 -5.56 2.75
CA ILE A 289 10.20 -6.09 3.87
C ILE A 289 11.70 -5.92 3.62
N ILE A 290 12.16 -6.22 2.40
CA ILE A 290 13.57 -6.03 2.02
C ILE A 290 13.97 -4.57 2.06
N TYR A 291 13.10 -3.67 1.61
CA TYR A 291 13.35 -2.24 1.71
C TYR A 291 13.50 -1.81 3.18
N LEU A 292 12.65 -2.31 4.08
CA LEU A 292 12.78 -2.05 5.52
C LEU A 292 14.11 -2.60 6.09
N PHE A 293 14.58 -3.75 5.63
CA PHE A 293 15.86 -4.32 6.07
C PHE A 293 17.06 -3.55 5.54
N TYR A 294 16.97 -3.06 4.31
CA TYR A 294 17.97 -2.18 3.73
C TYR A 294 18.05 -0.88 4.52
N LEU A 295 16.92 -0.29 4.90
CA LEU A 295 16.91 0.89 5.78
C LEU A 295 17.57 0.56 7.14
N ASP A 296 17.26 -0.58 7.75
CA ASP A 296 17.88 -1.02 8.99
C ASP A 296 19.41 -1.25 8.88
N ASP A 297 19.90 -1.70 7.71
CA ASP A 297 21.35 -1.85 7.47
C ASP A 297 22.06 -0.52 7.20
N VAL A 298 21.38 0.45 6.59
CA VAL A 298 21.97 1.75 6.23
C VAL A 298 21.97 2.71 7.43
N PHE A 299 21.00 2.59 8.33
CA PHE A 299 20.86 3.44 9.50
C PHE A 299 21.12 2.64 10.78
N ASP A 300 22.31 2.83 11.38
CA ASP A 300 22.81 2.03 12.53
C ASP A 300 21.86 1.98 13.75
N ASN A 301 20.96 2.95 13.89
CA ASN A 301 20.02 3.07 15.00
C ASN A 301 18.53 3.03 14.58
N LEU A 302 18.21 2.42 13.44
CA LEU A 302 16.84 2.32 12.97
C LEU A 302 15.98 1.37 13.81
N ASN A 303 15.41 1.88 14.90
CA ASN A 303 14.49 1.10 15.73
C ASN A 303 13.07 1.18 15.17
N ILE A 304 12.76 0.37 14.15
CA ILE A 304 11.38 0.17 13.69
C ILE A 304 10.69 -0.81 14.65
N PRO A 305 9.59 -0.42 15.31
CA PRO A 305 8.75 -1.32 16.10
C PRO A 305 8.31 -2.55 15.29
N ILE A 306 8.40 -3.76 15.85
CA ILE A 306 7.99 -4.99 15.13
C ILE A 306 6.53 -4.94 14.65
N ILE A 307 5.64 -4.28 15.42
CA ILE A 307 4.24 -4.07 15.06
C ILE A 307 4.05 -3.15 13.84
N MET A 308 5.04 -2.31 13.54
CA MET A 308 5.00 -1.40 12.40
C MET A 308 5.33 -2.09 11.08
N ILE A 309 6.09 -3.19 11.10
CA ILE A 309 6.42 -3.96 9.91
C ILE A 309 5.15 -4.40 9.15
N PRO A 310 4.18 -5.11 9.76
CA PRO A 310 2.97 -5.51 9.04
C PRO A 310 2.12 -4.31 8.61
N ILE A 311 2.09 -3.21 9.38
CA ILE A 311 1.34 -2.00 9.01
C ILE A 311 1.95 -1.34 7.77
N LEU A 312 3.28 -1.23 7.69
CA LEU A 312 3.99 -0.71 6.53
C LEU A 312 3.76 -1.62 5.32
N VAL A 313 3.94 -2.92 5.48
CA VAL A 313 3.74 -3.90 4.40
C VAL A 313 2.31 -3.83 3.84
N LEU A 314 1.30 -3.85 4.70
CA LEU A 314 -0.11 -3.74 4.29
C LEU A 314 -0.42 -2.39 3.65
N THR A 315 0.12 -1.29 4.19
CA THR A 315 -0.06 0.05 3.62
C THR A 315 0.43 0.10 2.18
N PHE A 316 1.65 -0.36 1.93
CA PHE A 316 2.22 -0.34 0.58
C PHE A 316 1.45 -1.27 -0.38
N ILE A 317 1.14 -2.50 0.04
CA ILE A 317 0.47 -3.47 -0.86
C ILE A 317 -0.94 -3.04 -1.21
N LEU A 318 -1.73 -2.59 -0.24
CA LEU A 318 -3.09 -2.11 -0.50
C LEU A 318 -3.06 -0.84 -1.38
N SER A 319 -2.07 0.03 -1.21
CA SER A 319 -1.91 1.20 -2.08
C SER A 319 -1.59 0.80 -3.51
N ILE A 320 -0.63 -0.11 -3.72
CA ILE A 320 -0.29 -0.62 -5.05
C ILE A 320 -1.46 -1.37 -5.66
N SER A 321 -2.20 -2.15 -4.87
CA SER A 321 -3.44 -2.79 -5.30
C SER A 321 -4.44 -1.77 -5.80
N VAL A 322 -4.71 -0.71 -5.04
CA VAL A 322 -5.62 0.37 -5.46
C VAL A 322 -5.14 1.06 -6.74
N LEU A 323 -3.84 1.34 -6.87
CA LEU A 323 -3.31 1.95 -8.09
C LEU A 323 -3.46 1.04 -9.31
N TRP A 324 -3.33 -0.27 -9.14
CA TRP A 324 -3.57 -1.25 -10.20
C TRP A 324 -5.05 -1.26 -10.61
N GLU A 325 -5.98 -1.31 -9.65
CA GLU A 325 -7.42 -1.24 -9.91
C GLU A 325 -7.82 0.07 -10.62
N VAL A 326 -7.20 1.20 -10.25
CA VAL A 326 -7.43 2.48 -10.93
C VAL A 326 -6.87 2.45 -12.35
N PHE A 327 -5.72 1.82 -12.57
CA PHE A 327 -5.19 1.63 -13.92
C PHE A 327 -6.17 0.84 -14.79
N GLU A 328 -6.68 -0.29 -14.30
CA GLU A 328 -7.67 -1.10 -15.02
C GLU A 328 -8.96 -0.31 -15.30
N PHE A 329 -9.45 0.42 -14.30
CA PHE A 329 -10.62 1.30 -14.45
C PHE A 329 -10.43 2.35 -15.54
N LEU A 330 -9.25 2.96 -15.62
CA LEU A 330 -8.93 3.95 -16.64
C LEU A 330 -8.85 3.30 -18.03
N VAL A 331 -8.28 2.11 -18.14
CA VAL A 331 -8.23 1.35 -19.40
C VAL A 331 -9.65 1.01 -19.86
N ASP A 332 -10.51 0.52 -18.96
CA ASP A 332 -11.93 0.28 -19.25
C ASP A 332 -12.66 1.54 -19.72
N SER A 333 -12.36 2.68 -19.08
CA SER A 333 -12.97 3.97 -19.41
C SER A 333 -12.53 4.53 -20.77
N PHE A 334 -11.24 4.37 -21.14
CA PHE A 334 -10.70 4.92 -22.38
C PHE A 334 -10.86 4.00 -23.59
N PHE A 335 -10.79 2.69 -23.39
CA PHE A 335 -10.78 1.69 -24.46
C PHE A 335 -12.05 0.86 -24.55
N GLY A 336 -13.01 1.04 -23.63
CA GLY A 336 -14.26 0.28 -23.61
C GLY A 336 -14.06 -1.20 -23.32
N THR A 337 -12.98 -1.55 -22.62
CA THR A 337 -12.68 -2.91 -22.15
C THR A 337 -13.49 -3.23 -20.88
N SER A 338 -13.28 -4.41 -20.33
CA SER A 338 -13.86 -4.84 -19.04
C SER A 338 -12.85 -5.67 -18.25
N LEU A 339 -11.70 -5.06 -17.96
CA LEU A 339 -10.68 -5.58 -17.05
C LEU A 339 -11.25 -5.75 -15.63
N GLN A 340 -12.19 -4.88 -15.23
CA GLN A 340 -12.92 -4.97 -13.97
C GLN A 340 -14.40 -5.35 -14.19
N PRO A 341 -14.72 -6.60 -14.54
CA PRO A 341 -16.08 -7.04 -14.91
C PRO A 341 -17.13 -6.85 -13.82
N SER A 342 -16.74 -6.72 -12.55
CA SER A 342 -17.70 -6.51 -11.46
C SER A 342 -17.04 -5.92 -10.22
N LEU A 343 -17.84 -5.30 -9.34
CA LEU A 343 -17.40 -4.85 -8.02
C LEU A 343 -16.78 -6.01 -7.20
N GLN A 344 -17.36 -7.20 -7.31
CA GLN A 344 -16.87 -8.39 -6.62
C GLN A 344 -15.48 -8.78 -7.08
N ASN A 345 -15.18 -8.68 -8.38
CA ASN A 345 -13.87 -8.99 -8.93
C ASN A 345 -12.81 -8.03 -8.38
N THR A 346 -13.00 -6.72 -8.53
CA THR A 346 -12.11 -5.68 -7.98
C THR A 346 -11.82 -5.89 -6.48
N VAL A 347 -12.87 -6.12 -5.69
CA VAL A 347 -12.70 -6.32 -4.23
C VAL A 347 -11.95 -7.63 -3.94
N TYR A 348 -12.19 -8.69 -4.72
CA TYR A 348 -11.48 -9.96 -4.56
C TYR A 348 -10.02 -9.86 -4.95
N ASP A 349 -9.69 -9.03 -5.92
CA ASP A 349 -8.30 -8.75 -6.32
C ASP A 349 -7.56 -7.99 -5.21
N MET A 350 -8.19 -7.00 -4.57
CA MET A 350 -7.64 -6.35 -3.37
C MET A 350 -7.46 -7.31 -2.19
N ILE A 351 -8.41 -8.22 -1.96
CA ILE A 351 -8.32 -9.25 -0.92
C ILE A 351 -7.18 -10.23 -1.24
N ALA A 352 -7.06 -10.68 -2.48
CA ALA A 352 -6.01 -11.60 -2.89
C ALA A 352 -4.62 -10.99 -2.69
N ASN A 353 -4.43 -9.72 -3.08
CA ASN A 353 -3.24 -8.94 -2.78
C ASN A 353 -2.95 -8.90 -1.27
N THR A 354 -3.97 -8.66 -0.45
CA THR A 354 -3.87 -8.61 1.02
C THR A 354 -3.49 -9.97 1.62
N ILE A 355 -4.05 -11.06 1.12
CA ILE A 355 -3.69 -12.42 1.56
C ILE A 355 -2.24 -12.71 1.17
N GLY A 356 -1.82 -12.34 -0.04
CA GLY A 356 -0.43 -12.45 -0.49
C GLY A 356 0.53 -11.67 0.41
N ALA A 357 0.14 -10.47 0.85
CA ALA A 357 0.88 -9.68 1.83
C ALA A 357 1.13 -10.43 3.15
N PHE A 358 0.08 -11.04 3.69
CA PHE A 358 0.19 -11.82 4.92
C PHE A 358 1.11 -13.03 4.73
N PHE A 359 1.03 -13.70 3.58
CA PHE A 359 1.97 -14.78 3.25
C PHE A 359 3.42 -14.31 3.20
N ALA A 360 3.69 -13.09 2.75
CA ALA A 360 5.03 -12.51 2.79
C ALA A 360 5.50 -12.16 4.21
N LEU A 361 4.61 -12.05 5.20
CA LEU A 361 4.94 -11.75 6.60
C LEU A 361 5.19 -13.01 7.45
N LEU A 362 4.78 -14.19 6.97
CA LEU A 362 5.00 -15.50 7.59
C LEU A 362 6.43 -15.99 7.31
#